data_AF-A0A6B3HZ22-F1
#
_entry.id   AF-A0A6B3HZ22-F1
#
_cell.length_a   1.000
_cell.length_b   1.000
_cell.length_c   1.000
_cell.angle_alpha   90.00
_cell.angle_beta   90.00
_cell.angle_gamma   90.00
#
_symmetry.space_group_name_H-M   'P 1'
#
loop_
_entity.id
_entity.type
_entity.pdbx_description
1 polymer ?
#
loop_
_entity_poly.entity_id
_entity_poly.type
_entity_poly.pdbx_seq_one_letter_code
_entity_poly.pdbx_strand_id
1 'polypeptide(L)'
;LLWRLLEPGWGPAREVRANQPLMVTESPSADVTPDPLVRRIRKDETEVLMPACVAMFTEEVGISPLAGDGGLLYQARVAELIGAGRSFARIDDGKVVFKA
;
A
#
# COMPACT_ATOMS: atom_id res chain seq x y z
N LEU A 1 -20.54 -19.99 -3.91
CA LEU A 1 -19.54 -18.91 -3.67
C LEU A 1 -20.19 -17.87 -2.77
N LEU A 2 -19.52 -17.50 -1.67
CA LEU A 2 -20.02 -16.60 -0.62
C LEU A 2 -20.68 -15.31 -1.17
N TRP A 3 -20.10 -14.71 -2.21
CA TRP A 3 -20.61 -13.46 -2.79
C TRP A 3 -22.08 -13.52 -3.24
N ARG A 4 -22.53 -14.63 -3.84
CA ARG A 4 -23.93 -14.79 -4.27
C ARG A 4 -24.94 -14.69 -3.12
N LEU A 5 -24.50 -14.98 -1.89
CA LEU A 5 -25.35 -14.87 -0.69
C LEU A 5 -25.39 -13.43 -0.15
N LEU A 6 -24.37 -12.62 -0.43
CA LEU A 6 -24.22 -11.26 0.09
C LEU A 6 -24.73 -10.19 -0.89
N GLU A 7 -24.65 -10.44 -2.19
CA GLU A 7 -25.04 -9.52 -3.27
C GLU A 7 -26.42 -8.86 -3.07
N PRO A 8 -27.49 -9.55 -2.62
CA PRO A 8 -28.80 -8.90 -2.42
C PRO A 8 -28.78 -7.75 -1.40
N GLY A 9 -27.92 -7.82 -0.38
CA GLY A 9 -27.81 -6.78 0.64
C GLY A 9 -26.71 -5.75 0.39
N TRP A 10 -25.66 -6.14 -0.36
CA TRP A 10 -24.46 -5.33 -0.54
C TRP A 10 -24.36 -4.68 -1.93
N GLY A 11 -25.19 -5.12 -2.87
CA GLY A 11 -25.13 -4.69 -4.27
C GLY A 11 -24.14 -5.51 -5.10
N PRO A 12 -23.94 -5.12 -6.38
CA PRO A 12 -23.08 -5.86 -7.30
C PRO A 12 -21.61 -5.81 -6.87
N ALA A 13 -20.82 -6.80 -7.28
CA ALA A 13 -19.38 -6.75 -7.10
C ALA A 13 -18.81 -5.53 -7.82
N ARG A 14 -17.95 -4.76 -7.13
CA ARG A 14 -17.23 -3.64 -7.75
C ARG A 14 -16.25 -4.11 -8.82
N GLU A 15 -15.59 -5.24 -8.56
CA GLU A 15 -14.62 -5.86 -9.46
C GLU A 15 -14.55 -7.38 -9.19
N VAL A 16 -14.33 -8.18 -10.24
CA VAL A 16 -14.12 -9.63 -10.11
C VAL A 16 -12.76 -10.00 -10.70
N ARG A 17 -11.78 -10.26 -9.84
CA ARG A 17 -10.44 -10.72 -10.22
C ARG A 17 -10.38 -12.25 -10.16
N ALA A 18 -10.87 -12.92 -11.20
CA ALA A 18 -10.92 -14.39 -11.25
C ALA A 18 -9.53 -15.06 -11.18
N ASN A 19 -8.48 -14.35 -11.60
CA ASN A 19 -7.10 -14.80 -11.59
C ASN A 19 -6.25 -13.82 -10.78
N GLN A 20 -6.24 -13.98 -9.45
CA GLN A 20 -5.41 -13.20 -8.55
C GLN A 20 -4.51 -14.14 -7.74
N PRO A 21 -3.38 -14.59 -8.32
CA PRO A 21 -2.48 -15.51 -7.63
C PRO A 21 -1.88 -14.84 -6.40
N LEU A 22 -1.93 -15.53 -5.26
CA LEU A 22 -1.21 -15.16 -4.05
C LEU A 22 0.16 -15.84 -4.08
N MET A 23 1.22 -15.05 -4.06
CA MET A 23 2.58 -15.56 -3.98
C MET A 23 3.04 -15.63 -2.53
N VAL A 24 3.78 -16.69 -2.19
CA VAL A 24 4.40 -16.89 -0.88
C VAL A 24 5.85 -17.31 -1.10
N THR A 25 6.75 -16.84 -0.24
CA THR A 25 8.15 -17.26 -0.22
C THR A 25 8.53 -17.64 1.20
N GLU A 26 9.29 -18.73 1.36
CA GLU A 26 9.78 -19.21 2.66
C GLU A 26 11.18 -18.68 2.99
N SER A 27 11.93 -18.29 1.96
CA SER A 27 13.29 -17.79 2.07
C SER A 27 13.57 -16.69 1.03
N PRO A 28 14.60 -15.85 1.25
CA PRO A 28 15.11 -14.97 0.21
C PRO A 28 15.65 -15.75 -0.99
N SER A 29 15.53 -15.19 -2.19
CA SER A 29 16.13 -15.78 -3.39
C SER A 29 17.66 -15.80 -3.29
N ALA A 30 18.29 -16.92 -3.65
CA ALA A 30 19.75 -17.05 -3.70
C ALA A 30 20.37 -16.35 -4.92
N ASP A 31 19.61 -16.26 -6.02
CA ASP A 31 20.10 -15.77 -7.31
C ASP A 31 19.76 -14.29 -7.55
N VAL A 32 18.88 -13.70 -6.73
CA VAL A 32 18.45 -12.32 -6.87
C VAL A 32 19.04 -11.48 -5.74
N THR A 33 19.97 -10.59 -6.08
CA THR A 33 20.50 -9.61 -5.13
C THR A 33 19.42 -8.57 -4.78
N PRO A 34 19.09 -8.35 -3.49
CA PRO A 34 18.17 -7.30 -3.09
C PRO A 34 18.69 -5.91 -3.47
N ASP A 35 17.80 -4.99 -3.83
CA ASP A 35 18.17 -3.58 -3.99
C ASP A 35 18.53 -3.00 -2.61
N PRO A 36 19.79 -2.61 -2.36
CA PRO A 36 20.22 -2.12 -1.06
C PRO A 36 19.62 -0.75 -0.71
N LEU A 37 19.02 -0.05 -1.68
CA LEU A 37 18.39 1.24 -1.47
C LEU A 37 16.92 1.12 -1.04
N VAL A 38 16.32 -0.09 -1.13
CA VAL A 38 15.01 -0.36 -0.53
C VAL A 38 15.21 -0.61 0.95
N ARG A 39 14.73 0.33 1.77
CA ARG A 39 14.94 0.30 3.22
C ARG A 39 13.69 0.74 3.96
N ARG A 40 13.66 0.49 5.28
CA ARG A 40 12.62 1.02 6.15
C ARG A 40 12.58 2.56 6.07
N ILE A 41 11.37 3.09 6.00
CA ILE A 41 11.11 4.52 6.09
C ILE A 41 11.29 5.00 7.53
N ARG A 42 11.89 6.19 7.68
CA ARG A 42 12.03 6.87 8.96
C ARG A 42 10.86 7.83 9.21
N LYS A 43 10.62 8.18 10.47
CA LYS A 43 9.49 9.04 10.85
C LYS A 43 9.56 10.43 10.21
N ASP A 44 10.74 10.99 10.09
CA ASP A 44 11.03 12.27 9.44
C ASP A 44 10.86 12.25 7.92
N GLU A 45 10.69 11.07 7.32
CA GLU A 45 10.45 10.88 5.88
C GLU A 45 8.95 10.70 5.55
N THR A 46 8.05 10.91 6.52
CA THR A 46 6.61 10.74 6.31
C THR A 46 6.09 11.68 5.23
N GLU A 47 6.57 12.93 5.19
CA GLU A 47 6.12 13.93 4.23
C GLU A 47 6.48 13.57 2.78
N VAL A 48 7.67 12.99 2.57
CA VAL A 48 8.09 12.53 1.23
C VAL A 48 7.36 11.24 0.82
N LEU A 49 6.98 10.39 1.77
CA LEU A 49 6.26 9.15 1.48
C LEU A 49 4.77 9.39 1.16
N MET A 50 4.13 10.33 1.85
CA MET A 50 2.67 10.50 1.84
C MET A 50 2.07 10.66 0.43
N PRO A 51 2.64 11.47 -0.50
CA PRO A 51 2.12 11.61 -1.85
C PRO A 51 2.05 10.28 -2.61
N ALA A 52 3.08 9.44 -2.49
CA ALA A 52 3.11 8.12 -3.12
C ALA A 52 2.08 7.17 -2.51
N CYS A 53 1.83 7.27 -1.20
CA CYS A 53 0.77 6.51 -0.53
C CYS A 53 -0.63 6.89 -1.04
N VAL A 54 -0.92 8.19 -1.11
CA VAL A 54 -2.19 8.73 -1.61
C VAL A 54 -2.40 8.35 -3.08
N ALA A 55 -1.38 8.50 -3.93
CA ALA A 55 -1.46 8.15 -5.34
C ALA A 55 -1.81 6.68 -5.56
N MET A 56 -1.05 5.77 -4.93
CA MET A 56 -1.29 4.32 -5.02
C MET A 56 -2.70 3.93 -4.52
N PHE A 57 -3.15 4.50 -3.40
CA PHE A 57 -4.49 4.21 -2.88
C PHE A 57 -5.58 4.71 -3.82
N THR A 58 -5.40 5.90 -4.37
CA THR A 58 -6.39 6.51 -5.28
C THR A 58 -6.47 5.72 -6.58
N GLU A 59 -5.35 5.23 -7.11
CA GLU A 59 -5.31 4.37 -8.30
C GLU A 59 -6.01 3.02 -8.05
N GLU A 60 -5.76 2.37 -6.91
CA GLU A 60 -6.34 1.05 -6.60
C GLU A 60 -7.83 1.11 -6.22
N VAL A 61 -8.23 2.12 -5.44
CA VAL A 61 -9.59 2.20 -4.86
C VAL A 61 -10.50 3.15 -5.64
N GLY A 62 -9.94 4.00 -6.49
CA GLY A 62 -10.68 4.99 -7.29
C GLY A 62 -11.14 6.23 -6.52
N ILE A 63 -10.83 6.32 -5.22
CA ILE A 63 -11.14 7.47 -4.37
C ILE A 63 -9.92 7.87 -3.55
N SER A 64 -9.74 9.17 -3.34
CA SER A 64 -8.65 9.66 -2.49
C SER A 64 -8.90 9.28 -1.04
N PRO A 65 -7.90 8.75 -0.31
CA PRO A 65 -8.02 8.49 1.12
C PRO A 65 -8.08 9.77 1.96
N LEU A 66 -7.88 10.94 1.31
CA LEU A 66 -8.06 12.25 1.94
C LEU A 66 -9.51 12.74 1.87
N ALA A 67 -10.37 12.05 1.12
CA ALA A 67 -11.79 12.39 1.02
C ALA A 67 -12.50 12.01 2.34
N GLY A 68 -13.08 13.01 3.02
CA GLY A 68 -13.75 12.83 4.30
C GLY A 68 -13.09 13.68 5.40
N ASP A 69 -12.37 13.04 6.30
CA ASP A 69 -11.73 13.63 7.49
C ASP A 69 -10.46 14.47 7.18
N GLY A 70 -10.24 14.84 5.92
CA GLY A 70 -9.01 15.49 5.46
C GLY A 70 -7.79 14.58 5.44
N GLY A 71 -7.98 13.26 5.59
CA GLY A 71 -6.91 12.27 5.57
C GLY A 71 -6.24 12.03 6.91
N LEU A 72 -6.79 12.53 8.02
CA LEU A 72 -6.21 12.37 9.36
C LEU A 72 -6.05 10.89 9.75
N LEU A 73 -7.09 10.08 9.56
CA LEU A 73 -7.04 8.65 9.84
C LEU A 73 -6.05 7.92 8.92
N TYR A 74 -5.98 8.32 7.66
CA TYR A 74 -5.04 7.74 6.71
C TYR A 74 -3.59 8.05 7.09
N GLN A 75 -3.30 9.31 7.42
CA GLN A 75 -1.98 9.74 7.89
C GLN A 75 -1.58 9.02 9.18
N ALA A 76 -2.50 8.88 10.14
CA ALA A 76 -2.26 8.12 11.37
C ALA A 76 -1.91 6.65 11.07
N ARG A 77 -2.61 6.02 10.12
CA ARG A 77 -2.32 4.64 9.71
C ARG A 77 -0.95 4.50 9.04
N VAL A 78 -0.57 5.45 8.17
CA VAL A 78 0.76 5.47 7.56
C VAL A 78 1.85 5.65 8.63
N ALA A 79 1.65 6.58 9.57
CA ALA A 79 2.58 6.80 10.68
C ALA A 79 2.71 5.56 11.59
N GLU A 80 1.63 4.82 11.82
CA GLU A 80 1.66 3.55 12.56
C GLU A 80 2.52 2.50 11.85
N LEU A 81 2.38 2.36 10.52
CA LEU A 81 3.17 1.41 9.73
C LEU A 81 4.66 1.76 9.75
N ILE A 82 4.98 3.05 9.59
CA ILE A 82 6.36 3.56 9.71
C ILE A 82 6.89 3.28 11.12
N GLY A 83 6.13 3.63 12.17
CA GLY A 83 6.51 3.43 13.56
C GLY A 83 6.74 1.96 13.93
N ALA A 84 5.99 1.05 13.31
CA ALA A 84 6.14 -0.40 13.47
C ALA A 84 7.27 -1.00 12.61
N GLY A 85 7.97 -0.20 11.80
CA GLY A 85 9.02 -0.69 10.89
C GLY A 85 8.48 -1.57 9.75
N ARG A 86 7.20 -1.38 9.37
CA ARG A 86 6.47 -2.12 8.33
C ARG A 86 6.21 -1.28 7.08
N SER A 87 7.07 -0.30 6.81
CA SER A 87 7.01 0.56 5.63
C SER A 87 8.41 0.64 5.04
N PHE A 88 8.54 0.22 3.78
CA PHE A 88 9.79 0.22 3.04
C PHE A 88 9.65 1.08 1.80
N ALA A 89 10.72 1.78 1.43
CA ALA A 89 10.76 2.51 0.18
C ALA A 89 12.19 2.63 -0.33
N ARG A 90 12.29 2.93 -1.62
CA ARG A 90 13.48 3.55 -2.22
C ARG A 90 13.12 4.99 -2.56
N ILE A 91 13.95 5.92 -2.06
CA ILE A 91 13.82 7.35 -2.31
C ILE A 91 15.04 7.78 -3.12
N ASP A 92 14.79 8.39 -4.28
CA ASP A 92 15.80 8.89 -5.20
C ASP A 92 15.55 10.39 -5.44
N ASP A 93 16.53 11.23 -5.14
CA ASP A 93 16.42 12.71 -5.23
C ASP A 93 15.11 13.29 -4.63
N GLY A 94 14.74 12.81 -3.43
CA GLY A 94 13.53 13.25 -2.72
C GLY A 94 12.22 12.75 -3.34
N LYS A 95 12.28 11.76 -4.24
CA LYS A 95 11.10 11.12 -4.85
C LYS A 95 11.04 9.65 -4.49
N VAL A 96 9.85 9.19 -4.11
CA VAL A 96 9.58 7.77 -3.90
C VAL A 96 9.50 7.08 -5.27
N VAL A 97 10.46 6.20 -5.57
CA VAL A 97 10.48 5.39 -6.79
C VAL A 97 9.97 3.97 -6.57
N PHE A 98 9.93 3.53 -5.31
CA PHE A 98 9.35 2.26 -4.88
C PHE A 98 8.80 2.40 -3.46
N LYS A 99 7.67 1.75 -3.16
CA LYS A 99 7.15 1.61 -1.79
C LYS A 99 6.49 0.24 -1.57
N ALA A 100 6.62 -0.29 -0.35
CA ALA A 100 6.01 -1.55 0.10
C ALA A 100 5.65 -1.51 1.59
#